data_AF-A0A1I3P7S4-F1
#
_entry.id   AF-A0A1I3P7S4-F1
#
_cell.length_a   1.000
_cell.length_b   1.000
_cell.length_c   1.000
_cell.angle_alpha   90.00
_cell.angle_beta   90.00
_cell.angle_gamma   90.00
#
_symmetry.space_group_name_H-M   'P 1'
#
loop_
_entity.id
_entity.type
_entity.pdbx_description
1 polymer ?
#
loop_
_entity_poly.entity_id
_entity_poly.type
_entity_poly.pdbx_seq_one_letter_code
_entity_poly.pdbx_strand_id
1 'polypeptide(L)'
;MTTPMEIFKYGLDFLDKNIWPIILLAFICITRRSIANLVDRLTKINFSYGSAAGGMEAAPPILIAEVTPTPQGSKEPPTEIDPAQNEIDEQRGWLSRAIEALEEKDFILANKIFDETQKNEDKKEERYENELAFLYFSFISGDEQAALTKLEKLHELSTNEEQLSSATTWLNFAYNEIKDFEKSKQLLQDSTNRLTSESLKLLHTIELARTLNNLDKHNDAINLLEQQLTKEVSNDERSNIYEELGRCFKFIDDEYSSSIALEKSAEFSNGNRDKIFNAAYAQSNSNLNFLAIENYSTLINLDPKHALALNNLGVCAAELKIPEKQVELYERSAAQNSSLAMANLATLYIQNGFLNDAEKILEHAIKTEDPHKNVGNTLFSLKNSRAENEQKWKNTLKHSRNLQRKIRLYGEAYFTKIKVTDPWLDAWETQEGQIIQFTIHNQKITSTWTSNELAFGENKNFEHTLTGTTHNKTATLKYTKKTLTARPKSLLNLTPNVDSDLLAYISIDNQKIHLFPRNGKNDPEFLLVNPQDREIKADDL
;
A
#
# COMPACT_ATOMS: atom_id res chain seq x y z
N MET A 1 30.95 33.18 4.35
CA MET A 1 30.27 32.89 3.08
C MET A 1 29.83 31.44 3.15
N THR A 2 28.52 31.19 3.29
CA THR A 2 27.96 29.84 3.16
C THR A 2 28.30 29.31 1.78
N THR A 3 28.86 28.11 1.71
CA THR A 3 29.29 27.52 0.44
C THR A 3 28.06 27.13 -0.40
N PRO A 4 28.15 27.12 -1.74
CA PRO A 4 27.05 26.67 -2.60
C PRO A 4 26.51 25.27 -2.23
N MET A 5 27.37 24.43 -1.65
CA MET A 5 27.01 23.09 -1.17
C MET A 5 26.13 23.12 0.09
N GLU A 6 26.29 24.12 0.96
CA GLU A 6 25.42 24.31 2.13
C GLU A 6 24.03 24.81 1.73
N ILE A 7 23.95 25.71 0.75
CA ILE A 7 22.67 26.20 0.20
C ILE A 7 21.88 25.06 -0.46
N PHE A 8 22.56 24.21 -1.23
CA PHE A 8 21.93 23.02 -1.83
C PHE A 8 21.44 22.04 -0.77
N LYS A 9 22.20 21.84 0.30
CA LYS A 9 21.80 20.99 1.43
C LYS A 9 20.57 21.55 2.15
N TYR A 10 20.49 22.87 2.37
CA TYR A 10 19.29 23.49 2.93
C TYR A 10 18.07 23.37 2.02
N GLY A 11 18.26 23.43 0.69
CA GLY A 11 17.18 23.21 -0.28
C GLY A 11 16.64 21.78 -0.23
N LEU A 12 17.51 20.78 -0.13
CA LEU A 12 17.09 19.38 0.04
C LEU A 12 16.42 19.14 1.39
N ASP A 13 16.97 19.67 2.48
CA ASP A 13 16.40 19.54 3.83
C ASP A 13 15.02 20.22 3.91
N PHE A 14 14.83 21.33 3.21
CA PHE A 14 13.53 22.01 3.09
C PHE A 14 12.54 21.17 2.28
N LEU A 15 12.95 20.61 1.15
CA LEU A 15 12.09 19.74 0.34
C LEU A 15 11.69 18.48 1.11
N ASP A 16 12.61 17.84 1.81
CA ASP A 16 12.36 16.62 2.58
C ASP A 16 11.40 16.86 3.75
N LYS A 17 11.53 18.00 4.43
CA LYS A 17 10.64 18.41 5.53
C LYS A 17 9.26 18.90 5.07
N ASN A 18 9.11 19.32 3.81
CA ASN A 18 7.89 19.95 3.30
C ASN A 18 7.30 19.26 2.07
N ILE A 19 7.70 18.02 1.77
CA ILE A 19 7.28 17.31 0.55
C ILE A 19 5.76 17.08 0.48
N TRP A 20 5.14 16.76 1.62
CA TRP A 20 3.70 16.53 1.71
C TRP A 20 2.85 17.80 1.53
N PRO A 21 3.18 18.95 2.17
CA PRO A 21 2.57 20.24 1.83
C PRO A 21 2.70 20.63 0.37
N ILE A 22 3.86 20.39 -0.26
CA ILE A 22 4.10 20.73 -1.67
C ILE A 22 3.27 19.83 -2.61
N ILE A 23 3.18 18.52 -2.31
CA ILE A 23 2.34 17.58 -3.06
C ILE A 23 0.86 17.94 -2.93
N LEU A 24 0.40 18.32 -1.73
CA LEU A 24 -0.97 18.77 -1.51
C LEU A 24 -1.28 20.05 -2.31
N LEU A 25 -0.35 21.00 -2.34
CA LEU A 25 -0.49 22.25 -3.08
C LEU A 25 -0.47 22.02 -4.60
N ALA A 26 0.35 21.08 -5.08
CA ALA A 26 0.34 20.64 -6.47
C ALA A 26 -0.97 19.92 -6.84
N PHE A 27 -1.48 19.06 -5.96
CA PHE A 27 -2.75 18.36 -6.13
C PHE A 27 -3.93 19.34 -6.24
N ILE A 28 -3.97 20.36 -5.38
CA ILE A 28 -4.96 21.45 -5.45
C ILE A 28 -4.84 22.21 -6.78
N CYS A 29 -3.62 22.57 -7.20
CA CYS A 29 -3.41 23.25 -8.49
C CYS A 29 -3.82 22.43 -9.71
N ILE A 30 -3.63 21.11 -9.68
CA ILE A 30 -3.93 20.20 -10.80
C ILE A 30 -5.43 19.90 -10.88
N THR A 31 -6.06 19.60 -9.74
CA THR A 31 -7.50 19.31 -9.67
C THR A 31 -8.38 20.55 -9.80
N ARG A 32 -7.80 21.75 -9.63
CA ARG A 32 -8.49 23.05 -9.77
C ARG A 32 -9.32 23.14 -11.05
N ARG A 33 -8.82 22.68 -12.20
CA ARG A 33 -9.57 22.79 -13.47
C ARG A 33 -10.75 21.81 -13.58
N SER A 34 -10.62 20.62 -13.03
CA SER A 34 -11.68 19.60 -13.07
C SER A 34 -12.78 19.89 -12.06
N ILE A 35 -12.40 20.40 -10.89
CA ILE A 35 -13.32 20.91 -9.87
C ILE A 35 -13.97 22.21 -10.37
N ALA A 36 -13.20 23.13 -10.95
CA ALA A 36 -13.73 24.35 -11.57
C ALA A 36 -14.72 24.03 -12.69
N ASN A 37 -14.44 23.09 -13.60
CA ASN A 37 -15.40 22.72 -14.65
C ASN A 37 -16.70 22.08 -14.13
N LEU A 38 -16.69 21.48 -12.94
CA LEU A 38 -17.89 20.96 -12.28
C LEU A 38 -18.67 22.08 -11.58
N VAL A 39 -17.94 22.98 -10.92
CA VAL A 39 -18.45 24.15 -10.19
C VAL A 39 -18.97 25.26 -11.13
N ASP A 40 -18.34 25.44 -12.28
CA ASP A 40 -18.65 26.44 -13.31
C ASP A 40 -20.03 26.26 -13.94
N ARG A 41 -20.59 25.05 -13.85
CA ARG A 41 -21.87 24.69 -14.48
C ARG A 41 -23.05 24.72 -13.52
N LEU A 42 -22.81 25.01 -12.24
CA LEU A 42 -23.84 24.99 -11.20
C LEU A 42 -24.87 26.09 -11.39
N THR A 43 -26.05 25.73 -11.85
CA THR A 43 -27.14 26.69 -12.09
C THR A 43 -28.15 26.75 -10.96
N LYS A 44 -28.24 25.69 -10.14
CA LYS A 44 -29.07 25.59 -8.93
C LYS A 44 -28.45 24.62 -7.92
N ILE A 45 -28.64 24.91 -6.63
CA ILE A 45 -28.41 23.96 -5.54
C ILE A 45 -29.79 23.57 -5.03
N ASN A 46 -30.31 22.43 -5.50
CA ASN A 46 -31.52 21.84 -4.95
C ASN A 46 -31.11 20.79 -3.92
N PHE A 47 -31.54 20.94 -2.67
CA PHE A 47 -31.51 19.84 -1.71
C PHE A 47 -32.81 19.04 -1.82
N SER A 48 -32.70 17.80 -2.31
CA SER A 48 -33.71 16.77 -2.10
C SER A 48 -33.03 15.58 -1.44
N TYR A 49 -33.58 15.04 -0.34
CA TYR A 49 -33.00 13.87 0.31
C TYR A 49 -33.92 12.65 0.24
N GLY A 50 -33.40 11.57 -0.37
CA GLY A 50 -34.04 10.32 -0.81
C GLY A 50 -33.18 9.63 -1.89
N SER A 51 -33.69 8.64 -2.63
CA SER A 51 -33.00 7.84 -3.68
C SER A 51 -32.42 8.55 -4.93
N ALA A 52 -32.06 9.84 -4.85
CA ALA A 52 -31.29 10.54 -5.89
C ALA A 52 -29.90 10.92 -5.35
N ALA A 53 -28.86 10.64 -6.13
CA ALA A 53 -27.53 11.20 -5.90
C ALA A 53 -27.63 12.73 -5.81
N GLY A 54 -26.82 13.35 -4.93
CA GLY A 54 -26.68 14.80 -4.83
C GLY A 54 -26.40 15.39 -6.20
N GLY A 55 -27.45 15.95 -6.80
CA GLY A 55 -27.44 16.47 -8.15
C GLY A 55 -27.31 17.97 -8.08
N MET A 56 -26.11 18.43 -8.33
CA MET A 56 -25.88 19.77 -8.84
C MET A 56 -26.41 19.81 -10.28
N GLU A 57 -27.42 20.64 -10.58
CA GLU A 57 -27.85 20.84 -11.98
C GLU A 57 -26.71 21.58 -12.70
N ALA A 58 -26.08 20.86 -13.62
CA ALA A 58 -25.06 21.39 -14.51
C ALA A 58 -25.61 21.45 -15.93
N ALA A 59 -25.46 22.58 -16.62
CA ALA A 59 -25.75 22.65 -18.04
C ALA A 59 -24.97 21.55 -18.81
N PRO A 60 -25.55 20.94 -19.87
CA PRO A 60 -24.85 19.89 -20.63
C PRO A 60 -23.55 20.43 -21.23
N PRO A 61 -22.46 19.63 -21.26
CA PRO A 61 -21.19 20.07 -21.82
C PRO A 61 -21.37 20.41 -23.30
N ILE A 62 -21.07 21.64 -23.67
CA ILE A 62 -21.00 22.05 -25.07
C ILE A 62 -19.69 21.46 -25.63
N LEU A 63 -19.79 20.61 -26.65
CA LEU A 63 -18.66 20.14 -27.44
C LEU A 63 -18.10 21.33 -28.24
N ILE A 64 -17.17 22.08 -27.65
CA ILE A 64 -16.40 23.08 -28.38
C ILE A 64 -15.41 22.32 -29.25
N ALA A 65 -15.63 22.32 -30.57
CA ALA A 65 -14.68 21.81 -31.53
C ALA A 65 -13.34 22.55 -31.36
N GLU A 66 -12.24 21.79 -31.24
CA GLU A 66 -10.89 22.33 -31.07
C GLU A 66 -10.56 23.35 -32.17
N VAL A 67 -10.47 24.62 -31.78
CA VAL A 67 -9.88 25.66 -32.63
C VAL A 67 -8.37 25.61 -32.42
N THR A 68 -7.65 25.36 -33.51
CA THR A 68 -6.19 25.29 -33.59
C THR A 68 -5.57 26.67 -33.25
N PRO A 69 -4.48 26.73 -32.47
CA PRO A 69 -3.87 28.01 -32.11
C PRO A 69 -2.93 28.52 -33.21
N THR A 70 -3.06 29.78 -33.59
CA THR A 70 -2.04 30.54 -34.35
C THR A 70 -1.33 31.56 -33.45
N PRO A 71 -0.05 31.92 -33.74
CA PRO A 71 0.84 32.52 -32.75
C PRO A 71 0.79 34.07 -32.65
N GLN A 72 1.26 34.52 -31.49
CA GLN A 72 1.28 35.85 -30.87
C GLN A 72 1.69 37.09 -31.71
N GLY A 73 1.20 38.26 -31.29
CA GLY A 73 1.87 39.55 -31.53
C GLY A 73 1.27 40.77 -30.80
N SER A 74 2.11 41.41 -29.96
CA SER A 74 2.13 42.84 -29.53
C SER A 74 1.34 43.33 -28.28
N LYS A 75 2.05 44.14 -27.46
CA LYS A 75 1.62 45.00 -26.33
C LYS A 75 0.99 46.29 -26.90
N GLU A 76 -0.01 46.98 -26.32
CA GLU A 76 -0.06 47.78 -25.07
C GLU A 76 -1.50 48.43 -24.92
N PRO A 77 -1.81 49.32 -23.92
CA PRO A 77 -2.89 49.30 -22.88
C PRO A 77 -4.19 50.13 -23.21
N PRO A 78 -5.08 50.52 -22.26
CA PRO A 78 -5.59 49.91 -21.02
C PRO A 78 -7.01 49.32 -21.19
N THR A 79 -7.43 48.55 -20.21
CA THR A 79 -8.64 47.71 -20.10
C THR A 79 -9.95 48.38 -20.56
N GLU A 80 -10.33 48.17 -21.82
CA GLU A 80 -11.73 48.02 -22.18
C GLU A 80 -12.17 46.63 -21.71
N ILE A 81 -13.30 46.58 -20.99
CA ILE A 81 -13.90 45.35 -20.49
C ILE A 81 -14.24 44.49 -21.71
N ASP A 82 -13.55 43.34 -21.83
CA ASP A 82 -13.74 42.39 -22.93
C ASP A 82 -15.17 41.83 -22.90
N PRO A 83 -15.99 42.04 -23.96
CA PRO A 83 -17.35 41.51 -24.05
C PRO A 83 -17.42 39.98 -23.92
N ALA A 84 -16.34 39.27 -24.26
CA ALA A 84 -16.27 37.82 -24.14
C ALA A 84 -16.18 37.33 -22.68
N GLN A 85 -15.67 38.16 -21.76
CA GLN A 85 -15.63 37.84 -20.33
C GLN A 85 -17.04 37.93 -19.70
N ASN A 86 -17.86 38.89 -20.15
CA ASN A 86 -19.25 39.04 -19.71
C ASN A 86 -20.15 37.86 -20.16
N GLU A 87 -19.91 37.27 -21.35
CA GLU A 87 -20.65 36.08 -21.81
C GLU A 87 -20.28 34.80 -21.03
N ILE A 88 -19.05 34.72 -20.49
CA ILE A 88 -18.60 33.60 -19.63
C ILE A 88 -19.12 33.77 -18.19
N ASP A 89 -19.16 35.00 -17.68
CA ASP A 89 -19.70 35.33 -16.35
C ASP A 89 -21.23 35.21 -16.25
N GLU A 90 -21.97 35.43 -17.35
CA GLU A 90 -23.43 35.21 -17.40
C GLU A 90 -23.83 33.72 -17.35
N GLN A 91 -22.93 32.80 -17.68
CA GLN A 91 -23.20 31.35 -17.63
C GLN A 91 -22.93 30.69 -16.27
N ARG A 92 -22.16 31.34 -15.39
CA ARG A 92 -21.82 30.84 -14.05
C ARG A 92 -22.87 31.28 -13.02
N GLY A 93 -23.42 30.33 -12.27
CA GLY A 93 -24.38 30.60 -11.20
C GLY A 93 -23.84 31.59 -10.16
N TRP A 94 -24.73 32.42 -9.60
CA TRP A 94 -24.34 33.53 -8.72
C TRP A 94 -23.48 33.09 -7.54
N LEU A 95 -23.76 31.91 -6.96
CA LEU A 95 -23.05 31.42 -5.79
C LEU A 95 -21.61 31.06 -6.11
N SER A 96 -21.33 30.45 -7.27
CA SER A 96 -19.96 30.15 -7.70
C SER A 96 -19.13 31.43 -7.79
N ARG A 97 -19.67 32.46 -8.46
CA ARG A 97 -19.00 33.76 -8.59
C ARG A 97 -18.81 34.45 -7.23
N ALA A 98 -19.79 34.33 -6.34
CA ALA A 98 -19.68 34.84 -4.98
C ALA A 98 -18.59 34.10 -4.17
N ILE A 99 -18.52 32.78 -4.25
CA ILE A 99 -17.48 31.97 -3.58
C ILE A 99 -16.09 32.30 -4.12
N GLU A 100 -15.91 32.41 -5.44
CA GLU A 100 -14.63 32.82 -6.05
C GLU A 100 -14.18 34.18 -5.50
N ALA A 101 -15.09 35.16 -5.45
CA ALA A 101 -14.80 36.48 -4.87
C ALA A 101 -14.43 36.39 -3.38
N LEU A 102 -15.11 35.54 -2.60
CA LEU A 102 -14.79 35.30 -1.19
C LEU A 102 -13.42 34.64 -1.01
N GLU A 103 -13.07 33.65 -1.85
CA GLU A 103 -11.74 33.01 -1.86
C GLU A 103 -10.61 34.00 -2.19
N GLU A 104 -10.89 34.93 -3.12
CA GLU A 104 -9.99 36.05 -3.46
C GLU A 104 -9.99 37.17 -2.41
N LYS A 105 -10.80 37.06 -1.35
CA LYS A 105 -11.01 38.05 -0.29
C LYS A 105 -11.58 39.38 -0.79
N ASP A 106 -12.24 39.38 -1.94
CA ASP A 106 -13.04 40.50 -2.44
C ASP A 106 -14.47 40.42 -1.88
N PHE A 107 -14.59 40.73 -0.58
CA PHE A 107 -15.89 40.75 0.11
C PHE A 107 -16.86 41.77 -0.48
N ILE A 108 -16.37 42.85 -1.11
CA ILE A 108 -17.22 43.87 -1.71
C ILE A 108 -17.93 43.29 -2.94
N LEU A 109 -17.16 42.63 -3.81
CA LEU A 109 -17.70 41.97 -4.99
C LEU A 109 -18.66 40.83 -4.60
N ALA A 110 -18.28 40.00 -3.64
CA ALA A 110 -19.13 38.91 -3.15
C ALA A 110 -20.50 39.42 -2.64
N ASN A 111 -20.50 40.46 -1.80
CA ASN A 111 -21.73 41.08 -1.29
C ASN A 111 -22.55 41.72 -2.42
N LYS A 112 -21.90 42.35 -3.41
CA LYS A 112 -22.62 42.93 -4.55
C LYS A 112 -23.34 41.85 -5.36
N ILE A 113 -22.67 40.74 -5.66
CA ILE A 113 -23.27 39.60 -6.39
C ILE A 113 -24.46 39.03 -5.63
N PHE A 114 -24.31 38.85 -4.31
CA PHE A 114 -25.38 38.39 -3.44
C PHE A 114 -26.58 39.35 -3.43
N ASP A 115 -26.35 40.65 -3.22
CA ASP A 115 -27.39 41.67 -3.17
C ASP A 115 -28.17 41.78 -4.49
N GLU A 116 -27.49 41.68 -5.63
CA GLU A 116 -28.11 41.66 -6.96
C GLU A 116 -28.97 40.40 -7.15
N THR A 117 -28.49 39.25 -6.69
CA THR A 117 -29.24 37.99 -6.73
C THR A 117 -30.51 38.08 -5.87
N GLN A 118 -30.38 38.55 -4.62
CA GLN A 118 -31.50 38.70 -3.69
C GLN A 118 -32.58 39.67 -4.19
N LYS A 119 -32.18 40.73 -4.92
CA LYS A 119 -33.13 41.68 -5.53
C LYS A 119 -33.91 41.08 -6.70
N ASN A 120 -33.30 40.14 -7.44
CA ASN A 120 -33.87 39.55 -8.64
C ASN A 120 -34.60 38.22 -8.37
N GLU A 121 -34.44 37.63 -7.18
CA GLU A 121 -35.17 36.43 -6.79
C GLU A 121 -36.54 36.80 -6.20
N ASP A 122 -37.61 36.36 -6.84
CA ASP A 122 -38.99 36.67 -6.45
C ASP A 122 -39.49 35.77 -5.31
N LYS A 123 -38.98 34.54 -5.20
CA LYS A 123 -39.42 33.55 -4.20
C LYS A 123 -38.78 33.81 -2.84
N LYS A 124 -39.61 33.88 -1.79
CA LYS A 124 -39.16 34.14 -0.42
C LYS A 124 -38.29 33.02 0.12
N GLU A 125 -38.63 31.80 -0.26
CA GLU A 125 -37.98 30.56 0.17
C GLU A 125 -36.56 30.50 -0.39
N GLU A 126 -36.41 30.74 -1.70
CA GLU A 126 -35.09 30.78 -2.36
C GLU A 126 -34.21 31.91 -1.82
N ARG A 127 -34.78 33.09 -1.53
CA ARG A 127 -34.03 34.18 -0.89
C ARG A 127 -33.44 33.76 0.46
N TYR A 128 -34.21 33.04 1.26
CA TYR A 128 -33.77 32.54 2.55
C TYR A 128 -32.64 31.50 2.41
N GLU A 129 -32.80 30.52 1.52
CA GLU A 129 -31.76 29.51 1.24
C GLU A 129 -30.46 30.13 0.71
N ASN A 130 -30.58 31.06 -0.23
CA ASN A 130 -29.45 31.80 -0.77
C ASN A 130 -28.70 32.58 0.33
N GLU A 131 -29.43 33.19 1.27
CA GLU A 131 -28.84 33.93 2.40
C GLU A 131 -28.07 32.99 3.35
N LEU A 132 -28.65 31.84 3.72
CA LEU A 132 -27.97 30.86 4.56
C LEU A 132 -26.67 30.35 3.91
N ALA A 133 -26.73 29.98 2.63
CA ALA A 133 -25.55 29.52 1.89
C ALA A 133 -24.48 30.61 1.83
N PHE A 134 -24.85 31.84 1.43
CA PHE A 134 -23.90 32.95 1.32
C PHE A 134 -23.23 33.28 2.66
N LEU A 135 -23.98 33.26 3.76
CA LEU A 135 -23.43 33.52 5.09
C LEU A 135 -22.47 32.41 5.52
N TYR A 136 -22.76 31.13 5.24
CA TYR A 136 -21.82 30.04 5.53
C TYR A 136 -20.52 30.21 4.74
N PHE A 137 -20.60 30.47 3.43
CA PHE A 137 -19.40 30.68 2.61
C PHE A 137 -18.61 31.92 3.04
N SER A 138 -19.30 33.01 3.37
CA SER A 138 -18.66 34.22 3.90
C SER A 138 -17.91 33.95 5.21
N PHE A 139 -18.50 33.13 6.08
CA PHE A 139 -17.89 32.71 7.34
C PHE A 139 -16.60 31.91 7.11
N ILE A 140 -16.62 30.86 6.29
CA ILE A 140 -15.44 30.02 6.07
C ILE A 140 -14.33 30.71 5.27
N SER A 141 -14.65 31.78 4.54
CA SER A 141 -13.67 32.59 3.81
C SER A 141 -13.03 33.72 4.65
N GLY A 142 -13.42 33.87 5.93
CA GLY A 142 -12.74 34.75 6.88
C GLY A 142 -13.49 36.01 7.33
N ASP A 143 -14.79 36.15 7.03
CA ASP A 143 -15.67 37.15 7.70
C ASP A 143 -16.32 36.51 8.95
N GLU A 144 -15.48 36.23 9.94
CA GLU A 144 -15.71 35.13 10.89
C GLU A 144 -16.81 35.37 11.92
N GLN A 145 -17.17 36.62 12.26
CA GLN A 145 -18.11 36.87 13.37
C GLN A 145 -19.48 37.39 12.93
N ALA A 146 -19.53 38.28 11.95
CA ALA A 146 -20.80 38.88 11.53
C ALA A 146 -21.67 37.87 10.78
N ALA A 147 -21.08 37.01 9.95
CA ALA A 147 -21.79 36.01 9.17
C ALA A 147 -22.36 34.89 10.07
N LEU A 148 -21.56 34.36 11.00
CA LEU A 148 -22.01 33.34 11.95
C LEU A 148 -23.14 33.86 12.85
N THR A 149 -23.01 35.07 13.40
CA THR A 149 -24.08 35.67 14.23
C THR A 149 -25.37 35.91 13.43
N LYS A 150 -25.27 36.21 12.13
CA LYS A 150 -26.47 36.28 11.27
C LYS A 150 -27.09 34.90 11.03
N LEU A 151 -26.30 33.84 10.83
CA LEU A 151 -26.80 32.47 10.73
C LEU A 151 -27.52 32.03 12.02
N GLU A 152 -26.91 32.28 13.20
CA GLU A 152 -27.52 32.01 14.51
C GLU A 152 -28.88 32.72 14.62
N LYS A 153 -28.95 34.00 14.22
CA LYS A 153 -30.19 34.79 14.24
C LYS A 153 -31.24 34.27 13.25
N LEU A 154 -30.86 33.87 12.04
CA LEU A 154 -31.79 33.30 11.06
C LEU A 154 -32.37 31.97 11.54
N HIS A 155 -31.56 31.15 12.23
CA HIS A 155 -32.04 29.95 12.89
C HIS A 155 -33.07 30.25 13.98
N GLU A 156 -32.80 31.21 14.88
CA GLU A 156 -33.73 31.63 15.94
C GLU A 156 -35.06 32.16 15.38
N LEU A 157 -35.00 32.90 14.26
CA LEU A 157 -36.16 33.53 13.63
C LEU A 157 -36.90 32.63 12.63
N SER A 158 -36.51 31.36 12.50
CA SER A 158 -37.15 30.40 11.59
C SER A 158 -38.65 30.31 11.86
N THR A 159 -39.46 30.54 10.83
CA THR A 159 -40.92 30.66 10.97
C THR A 159 -41.68 29.37 10.65
N ASN A 160 -41.01 28.41 10.02
CA ASN A 160 -41.56 27.11 9.65
C ASN A 160 -40.46 26.02 9.72
N GLU A 161 -40.86 24.77 9.53
CA GLU A 161 -39.97 23.61 9.69
C GLU A 161 -38.89 23.50 8.62
N GLU A 162 -39.18 23.94 7.39
CA GLU A 162 -38.22 23.92 6.29
C GLU A 162 -37.10 24.94 6.57
N GLN A 163 -37.46 26.17 6.92
CA GLN A 163 -36.52 27.21 7.34
C GLN A 163 -35.68 26.77 8.54
N LEU A 164 -36.34 26.19 9.56
CA LEU A 164 -35.64 25.68 10.73
C LEU A 164 -34.63 24.61 10.32
N SER A 165 -35.04 23.66 9.48
CA SER A 165 -34.18 22.57 9.05
C SER A 165 -32.98 23.04 8.24
N SER A 166 -33.19 23.93 7.27
CA SER A 166 -32.13 24.53 6.47
C SER A 166 -31.17 25.34 7.31
N ALA A 167 -31.67 26.23 8.17
CA ALA A 167 -30.83 27.06 9.03
C ALA A 167 -30.04 26.23 10.04
N THR A 168 -30.65 25.19 10.63
CA THR A 168 -29.94 24.21 11.47
C THR A 168 -28.82 23.54 10.67
N THR A 169 -29.07 23.15 9.43
CA THR A 169 -28.07 22.45 8.58
C THR A 169 -26.85 23.34 8.30
N TRP A 170 -27.07 24.55 7.80
CA TRP A 170 -25.97 25.49 7.50
C TRP A 170 -25.20 25.94 8.75
N LEU A 171 -25.92 26.19 9.86
CA LEU A 171 -25.28 26.53 11.12
C LEU A 171 -24.50 25.34 11.72
N ASN A 172 -25.00 24.11 11.55
CA ASN A 172 -24.28 22.90 11.92
C ASN A 172 -22.98 22.75 11.12
N PHE A 173 -23.00 23.01 9.81
CA PHE A 173 -21.77 23.05 9.01
C PHE A 173 -20.79 24.10 9.55
N ALA A 174 -21.25 25.31 9.82
CA ALA A 174 -20.40 26.36 10.39
C ALA A 174 -19.75 25.93 11.72
N TYR A 175 -20.51 25.32 12.63
CA TYR A 175 -19.97 24.80 13.89
C TYR A 175 -18.99 23.65 13.69
N ASN A 176 -19.20 22.78 12.70
CA ASN A 176 -18.27 21.70 12.38
C ASN A 176 -16.93 22.22 11.83
N GLU A 177 -16.93 23.29 11.03
CA GLU A 177 -15.69 23.92 10.52
C GLU A 177 -14.79 24.42 11.64
N ILE A 178 -15.37 25.05 12.66
CA ILE A 178 -14.65 25.50 13.86
C ILE A 178 -14.52 24.43 14.95
N LYS A 179 -15.00 23.21 14.69
CA LYS A 179 -14.97 22.07 15.61
C LYS A 179 -15.69 22.32 16.95
N ASP A 180 -16.69 23.22 16.95
CA ASP A 180 -17.56 23.46 18.11
C ASP A 180 -18.69 22.42 18.14
N PHE A 181 -18.30 21.16 18.36
CA PHE A 181 -19.23 20.03 18.36
C PHE A 181 -20.24 20.08 19.51
N GLU A 182 -19.93 20.78 20.60
CA GLU A 182 -20.86 20.99 21.72
C GLU A 182 -22.01 21.92 21.32
N LYS A 183 -21.73 23.02 20.62
CA LYS A 183 -22.79 23.87 20.04
C LYS A 183 -23.58 23.15 18.96
N SER A 184 -22.91 22.41 18.06
CA SER A 184 -23.58 21.58 17.05
C SER A 184 -24.56 20.58 17.70
N LYS A 185 -24.13 19.89 18.75
CA LYS A 185 -24.98 18.95 19.49
C LYS A 185 -26.20 19.65 20.09
N GLN A 186 -26.02 20.79 20.76
CA GLN A 186 -27.12 21.56 21.32
C GLN A 186 -28.11 22.04 20.25
N LEU A 187 -27.59 22.55 19.14
CA LEU A 187 -28.36 23.00 17.99
C LEU A 187 -29.24 21.88 17.41
N LEU A 188 -28.66 20.70 17.18
CA LEU A 188 -29.37 19.56 16.62
C LEU A 188 -30.40 18.98 17.61
N GLN A 189 -30.07 18.95 18.91
CA GLN A 189 -31.04 18.59 19.96
C GLN A 189 -32.22 19.56 20.03
N ASP A 190 -31.98 20.87 19.97
CA ASP A 190 -33.05 21.88 19.91
C ASP A 190 -33.93 21.67 18.67
N SER A 191 -33.30 21.49 17.50
CA SER A 191 -34.03 21.34 16.24
C SER A 191 -34.90 20.07 16.20
N THR A 192 -34.37 18.92 16.65
CA THR A 192 -35.16 17.67 16.74
C THR A 192 -36.37 17.78 17.68
N ASN A 193 -36.31 18.63 18.71
CA ASN A 193 -37.45 18.88 19.62
C ASN A 193 -38.49 19.84 19.02
N ARG A 194 -38.09 20.72 18.10
CA ARG A 194 -38.95 21.75 17.49
C ARG A 194 -39.62 21.29 16.20
N LEU A 195 -38.98 20.39 15.45
CA LEU A 195 -39.53 19.78 14.26
C LEU A 195 -40.72 18.87 14.60
N THR A 196 -41.65 18.72 13.66
CA THR A 196 -42.82 17.83 13.73
C THR A 196 -42.78 16.79 12.63
N SER A 197 -42.26 17.12 11.44
CA SER A 197 -41.95 16.14 10.40
C SER A 197 -40.96 15.08 10.88
N GLU A 198 -41.40 13.81 10.92
CA GLU A 198 -40.55 12.69 11.35
C GLU A 198 -39.34 12.50 10.43
N SER A 199 -39.46 12.79 9.14
CA SER A 199 -38.34 12.69 8.19
C SER A 199 -37.28 13.76 8.45
N LEU A 200 -37.68 15.01 8.73
CA LEU A 200 -36.75 16.08 9.11
C LEU A 200 -36.10 15.80 10.47
N LYS A 201 -36.87 15.30 11.45
CA LYS A 201 -36.32 14.87 12.75
C LYS A 201 -35.27 13.78 12.57
N LEU A 202 -35.54 12.79 11.71
CA LEU A 202 -34.60 11.71 11.46
C LEU A 202 -33.31 12.22 10.83
N LEU A 203 -33.41 13.12 9.83
CA LEU A 203 -32.25 13.75 9.21
C LEU A 203 -31.35 14.43 10.28
N HIS A 204 -31.95 15.22 11.17
CA HIS A 204 -31.20 15.89 12.23
C HIS A 204 -30.71 14.94 13.32
N THR A 205 -31.42 13.84 13.56
CA THR A 205 -30.98 12.77 14.47
C THR A 205 -29.73 12.07 13.92
N ILE A 206 -29.66 11.86 12.60
CA ILE A 206 -28.46 11.34 11.93
C ILE A 206 -27.29 12.30 12.08
N GLU A 207 -27.48 13.60 11.82
CA GLU A 207 -26.42 14.59 12.05
C GLU A 207 -26.00 14.64 13.52
N LEU A 208 -26.95 14.51 14.45
CA LEU A 208 -26.66 14.47 15.88
C LEU A 208 -25.80 13.26 16.23
N ALA A 209 -26.06 12.08 15.64
CA ALA A 209 -25.23 10.90 15.81
C ALA A 209 -23.80 11.13 15.28
N ARG A 210 -23.63 11.80 14.14
CA ARG A 210 -22.30 12.18 13.63
C ARG A 210 -21.57 13.14 14.57
N THR A 211 -22.26 14.16 15.09
CA THR A 211 -21.70 15.08 16.08
C THR A 211 -21.33 14.37 17.38
N LEU A 212 -22.14 13.40 17.84
CA LEU A 212 -21.81 12.57 19.00
C LEU A 212 -20.55 11.74 18.77
N ASN A 213 -20.33 11.20 17.56
CA ASN A 213 -19.07 10.54 17.23
C ASN A 213 -17.87 11.50 17.29
N ASN A 214 -18.00 12.73 16.78
CA ASN A 214 -16.94 13.75 16.88
C ASN A 214 -16.65 14.17 18.33
N LEU A 215 -17.56 13.91 19.26
CA LEU A 215 -17.42 14.12 20.70
C LEU A 215 -16.95 12.85 21.45
N ASP A 216 -16.50 11.82 20.73
CA ASP A 216 -16.12 10.50 21.27
C ASP A 216 -17.26 9.78 22.03
N LYS A 217 -18.51 10.13 21.74
CA LYS A 217 -19.73 9.52 22.33
C LYS A 217 -20.34 8.47 21.40
N HIS A 218 -19.51 7.53 20.95
CA HIS A 218 -19.89 6.56 19.93
C HIS A 218 -21.07 5.67 20.33
N ASN A 219 -21.09 5.19 21.59
CA ASN A 219 -22.21 4.37 22.07
C ASN A 219 -23.53 5.16 22.15
N ASP A 220 -23.47 6.46 22.48
CA ASP A 220 -24.67 7.30 22.47
C ASP A 220 -25.19 7.48 21.05
N ALA A 221 -24.29 7.67 20.07
CA ALA A 221 -24.62 7.75 18.65
C ALA A 221 -25.26 6.44 18.14
N ILE A 222 -24.68 5.29 18.47
CA ILE A 222 -25.20 3.97 18.10
C ILE A 222 -26.60 3.77 18.68
N ASN A 223 -26.76 3.96 20.00
CA ASN A 223 -28.05 3.81 20.67
C ASN A 223 -29.12 4.73 20.06
N LEU A 224 -28.75 5.97 19.74
CA LEU A 224 -29.65 6.95 19.13
C LEU A 224 -30.15 6.49 17.75
N LEU A 225 -29.28 5.93 16.92
CA LEU A 225 -29.60 5.41 15.59
C LEU A 225 -30.41 4.11 15.66
N GLU A 226 -30.04 3.17 16.54
CA GLU A 226 -30.78 1.93 16.76
C GLU A 226 -32.22 2.20 17.23
N GLN A 227 -32.42 3.23 18.05
CA GLN A 227 -33.75 3.66 18.45
C GLN A 227 -34.62 4.08 17.25
N GLN A 228 -34.04 4.71 16.22
CA GLN A 228 -34.80 5.08 15.01
C GLN A 228 -35.25 3.85 14.21
N LEU A 229 -34.48 2.76 14.22
CA LEU A 229 -34.86 1.51 13.54
C LEU A 229 -36.08 0.82 14.16
N THR A 230 -36.44 1.17 15.40
CA THR A 230 -37.67 0.68 16.06
C THR A 230 -38.94 1.37 15.55
N LYS A 231 -38.80 2.47 14.81
CA LYS A 231 -39.91 3.26 14.27
C LYS A 231 -40.25 2.81 12.84
N GLU A 232 -41.40 3.29 12.36
CA GLU A 232 -41.75 3.20 10.94
C GLU A 232 -40.93 4.24 10.17
N VAL A 233 -40.02 3.75 9.31
CA VAL A 233 -39.14 4.53 8.44
C VAL A 233 -39.12 3.88 7.06
N SER A 234 -38.99 4.70 6.03
CA SER A 234 -38.88 4.26 4.63
C SER A 234 -37.60 3.45 4.39
N ASN A 235 -37.50 2.74 3.26
CA ASN A 235 -36.30 1.99 2.92
C ASN A 235 -35.08 2.92 2.74
N ASP A 236 -35.25 4.08 2.10
CA ASP A 236 -34.18 5.06 1.92
C ASP A 236 -33.66 5.56 3.29
N GLU A 237 -34.57 5.83 4.23
CA GLU A 237 -34.25 6.21 5.60
C GLU A 237 -33.55 5.08 6.37
N ARG A 238 -34.04 3.83 6.27
CA ARG A 238 -33.36 2.65 6.85
C ARG A 238 -31.95 2.54 6.32
N SER A 239 -31.78 2.69 5.01
CA SER A 239 -30.47 2.61 4.36
C SER A 239 -29.52 3.66 4.94
N ASN A 240 -29.97 4.89 5.13
CA ASN A 240 -29.15 5.97 5.71
C ASN A 240 -28.82 5.72 7.19
N ILE A 241 -29.77 5.25 7.99
CA ILE A 241 -29.51 4.89 9.40
C ILE A 241 -28.44 3.80 9.50
N TYR A 242 -28.57 2.74 8.70
CA TYR A 242 -27.59 1.64 8.68
C TYR A 242 -26.22 2.09 8.17
N GLU A 243 -26.17 3.02 7.20
CA GLU A 243 -24.90 3.59 6.74
C GLU A 243 -24.18 4.33 7.87
N GLU A 244 -24.92 5.14 8.64
CA GLU A 244 -24.37 5.85 9.79
C GLU A 244 -23.98 4.92 10.93
N LEU A 245 -24.77 3.88 11.22
CA LEU A 245 -24.36 2.83 12.16
C LEU A 245 -23.04 2.18 11.73
N GLY A 246 -22.89 1.90 10.43
CA GLY A 246 -21.64 1.41 9.86
C GLY A 246 -20.45 2.32 10.16
N ARG A 247 -20.62 3.65 10.02
CA ARG A 247 -19.62 4.66 10.41
C ARG A 247 -19.36 4.66 11.91
N CYS A 248 -20.39 4.60 12.75
CA CYS A 248 -20.26 4.57 14.21
C CYS A 248 -19.47 3.35 14.70
N PHE A 249 -19.79 2.15 14.21
CA PHE A 249 -19.07 0.92 14.58
C PHE A 249 -17.59 0.97 14.19
N LYS A 250 -17.27 1.63 13.07
CA LYS A 250 -15.88 1.86 12.66
C LYS A 250 -15.10 2.73 13.66
N PHE A 251 -15.74 3.72 14.29
CA PHE A 251 -15.07 4.57 15.30
C PHE A 251 -14.69 3.80 16.58
N ILE A 252 -15.36 2.69 16.88
CA ILE A 252 -15.04 1.82 18.02
C ILE A 252 -14.26 0.56 17.60
N ASP A 253 -13.67 0.56 16.41
CA ASP A 253 -12.93 -0.56 15.81
C ASP A 253 -13.73 -1.87 15.74
N ASP A 254 -15.07 -1.82 15.73
CA ASP A 254 -15.94 -2.98 15.51
C ASP A 254 -16.22 -3.15 14.00
N GLU A 255 -15.20 -3.66 13.29
CA GLU A 255 -15.27 -3.87 11.85
C GLU A 255 -16.38 -4.86 11.46
N TYR A 256 -16.63 -5.87 12.29
CA TYR A 256 -17.67 -6.87 12.03
C TYR A 256 -19.05 -6.20 12.02
N SER A 257 -19.43 -5.51 13.09
CA SER A 257 -20.73 -4.82 13.15
C SER A 257 -20.85 -3.72 12.10
N SER A 258 -19.74 -3.03 11.78
CA SER A 258 -19.69 -2.05 10.69
C SER A 258 -20.05 -2.69 9.34
N SER A 259 -19.44 -3.84 9.01
CA SER A 259 -19.69 -4.55 7.76
C SER A 259 -21.14 -5.05 7.62
N ILE A 260 -21.76 -5.50 8.73
CA ILE A 260 -23.15 -5.95 8.75
C ILE A 260 -24.12 -4.77 8.61
N ALA A 261 -23.83 -3.63 9.25
CA ALA A 261 -24.63 -2.43 9.08
C ALA A 261 -24.57 -1.92 7.63
N LEU A 262 -23.38 -1.89 7.01
CA LEU A 262 -23.25 -1.48 5.61
C LEU A 262 -23.94 -2.44 4.62
N GLU A 263 -23.94 -3.75 4.91
CA GLU A 263 -24.74 -4.73 4.15
C GLU A 263 -26.24 -4.38 4.19
N LYS A 264 -26.77 -4.12 5.39
CA LYS A 264 -28.17 -3.68 5.53
C LYS A 264 -28.43 -2.36 4.79
N SER A 265 -27.47 -1.44 4.81
CA SER A 265 -27.58 -0.19 4.05
C SER A 265 -27.72 -0.46 2.54
N ALA A 266 -26.89 -1.34 1.99
CA ALA A 266 -26.94 -1.74 0.58
C ALA A 266 -28.25 -2.46 0.23
N GLU A 267 -28.74 -3.37 1.08
CA GLU A 267 -30.01 -4.09 0.89
C GLU A 267 -31.20 -3.13 0.76
N PHE A 268 -31.27 -2.10 1.61
CA PHE A 268 -32.38 -1.14 1.57
C PHE A 268 -32.25 -0.09 0.46
N SER A 269 -31.11 -0.03 -0.24
CA SER A 269 -30.84 0.89 -1.35
C SER A 269 -30.58 0.14 -2.65
N ASN A 270 -31.54 -0.69 -3.05
CA ASN A 270 -31.44 -1.58 -4.21
C ASN A 270 -30.84 -0.89 -5.45
N GLY A 271 -29.70 -1.39 -5.91
CA GLY A 271 -29.00 -0.88 -7.10
C GLY A 271 -28.07 0.30 -6.86
N ASN A 272 -27.95 0.83 -5.64
CA ASN A 272 -26.96 1.84 -5.29
C ASN A 272 -25.56 1.21 -5.25
N ARG A 273 -24.77 1.46 -6.30
CA ARG A 273 -23.45 0.86 -6.49
C ARG A 273 -22.46 1.27 -5.40
N ASP A 274 -22.52 2.51 -4.94
CA ASP A 274 -21.58 3.00 -3.91
C ASP A 274 -21.82 2.30 -2.57
N LYS A 275 -23.09 2.10 -2.19
CA LYS A 275 -23.45 1.39 -0.96
C LYS A 275 -23.07 -0.09 -1.03
N ILE A 276 -23.30 -0.76 -2.17
CA ILE A 276 -22.84 -2.14 -2.39
C ILE A 276 -21.31 -2.22 -2.31
N PHE A 277 -20.57 -1.26 -2.89
CA PHE A 277 -19.11 -1.23 -2.84
C PHE A 277 -18.60 -1.04 -1.42
N ASN A 278 -19.19 -0.10 -0.67
CA ASN A 278 -18.81 0.16 0.72
C ASN A 278 -19.06 -1.06 1.61
N ALA A 279 -20.18 -1.78 1.42
CA ALA A 279 -20.46 -3.04 2.09
C ALA A 279 -19.40 -4.10 1.75
N ALA A 280 -19.15 -4.34 0.46
CA ALA A 280 -18.15 -5.31 0.00
C ALA A 280 -16.74 -5.02 0.53
N TYR A 281 -16.35 -3.75 0.54
CA TYR A 281 -15.06 -3.31 1.04
C TYR A 281 -14.91 -3.54 2.54
N ALA A 282 -15.92 -3.17 3.34
CA ALA A 282 -15.92 -3.44 4.77
C ALA A 282 -15.86 -4.95 5.06
N GLN A 283 -16.68 -5.75 4.35
CA GLN A 283 -16.69 -7.21 4.48
C GLN A 283 -15.34 -7.86 4.17
N SER A 284 -14.64 -7.38 3.13
CA SER A 284 -13.31 -7.85 2.78
C SER A 284 -12.29 -7.58 3.89
N ASN A 285 -12.34 -6.39 4.52
CA ASN A 285 -11.43 -6.07 5.63
C ASN A 285 -11.75 -6.90 6.89
N SER A 286 -13.02 -7.25 7.12
CA SER A 286 -13.47 -8.06 8.25
C SER A 286 -13.39 -9.57 8.04
N ASN A 287 -12.71 -10.05 6.99
CA ASN A 287 -12.62 -11.47 6.60
C ASN A 287 -13.97 -12.15 6.32
N LEU A 288 -15.02 -11.39 5.98
CA LEU A 288 -16.32 -11.90 5.56
C LEU A 288 -16.33 -12.15 4.04
N ASN A 289 -15.38 -12.95 3.58
CA ASN A 289 -15.03 -13.06 2.17
C ASN A 289 -16.17 -13.53 1.28
N PHE A 290 -17.08 -14.38 1.77
CA PHE A 290 -18.23 -14.82 1.00
C PHE A 290 -19.23 -13.68 0.72
N LEU A 291 -19.47 -12.79 1.70
CA LEU A 291 -20.32 -11.62 1.50
C LEU A 291 -19.65 -10.60 0.56
N ALA A 292 -18.35 -10.35 0.78
CA ALA A 292 -17.58 -9.47 -0.09
C ALA A 292 -17.62 -9.94 -1.55
N ILE A 293 -17.47 -11.25 -1.79
CA ILE A 293 -17.56 -11.85 -3.12
C ILE A 293 -18.95 -11.64 -3.74
N GLU A 294 -20.03 -11.84 -2.99
CA GLU A 294 -21.39 -11.65 -3.50
C GLU A 294 -21.63 -10.19 -3.93
N ASN A 295 -21.24 -9.24 -3.08
CA ASN A 295 -21.42 -7.82 -3.37
C ASN A 295 -20.52 -7.31 -4.50
N TYR A 296 -19.23 -7.70 -4.53
CA TYR A 296 -18.36 -7.36 -5.66
C TYR A 296 -18.83 -8.02 -6.96
N SER A 297 -19.35 -9.24 -6.91
CA SER A 297 -19.92 -9.91 -8.10
C SER A 297 -21.17 -9.18 -8.58
N THR A 298 -22.04 -8.75 -7.66
CA THR A 298 -23.21 -7.91 -7.97
C THR A 298 -22.78 -6.61 -8.65
N LEU A 299 -21.74 -5.93 -8.14
CA LEU A 299 -21.21 -4.73 -8.78
C LEU A 299 -20.67 -4.98 -10.18
N ILE A 300 -19.95 -6.07 -10.39
CA ILE A 300 -19.41 -6.44 -11.70
C ILE A 300 -20.53 -6.81 -12.68
N ASN A 301 -21.66 -7.35 -12.20
CA ASN A 301 -22.83 -7.58 -13.04
C ASN A 301 -23.50 -6.27 -13.47
N LEU A 302 -23.53 -5.26 -12.58
CA LEU A 302 -24.08 -3.93 -12.87
C LEU A 302 -23.12 -3.05 -13.69
N ASP A 303 -21.82 -3.20 -13.49
CA ASP A 303 -20.74 -2.52 -14.19
C ASP A 303 -19.55 -3.48 -14.40
N PRO A 304 -19.51 -4.17 -15.55
CA PRO A 304 -18.44 -5.12 -15.87
C PRO A 304 -17.03 -4.52 -15.96
N LYS A 305 -16.91 -3.19 -16.00
CA LYS A 305 -15.66 -2.44 -16.11
C LYS A 305 -15.27 -1.74 -14.80
N HIS A 306 -15.96 -2.01 -13.69
CA HIS A 306 -15.63 -1.40 -12.41
C HIS A 306 -14.26 -1.88 -11.89
N ALA A 307 -13.21 -1.11 -12.18
CA ALA A 307 -11.82 -1.52 -11.96
C ALA A 307 -11.51 -1.86 -10.49
N LEU A 308 -11.98 -1.05 -9.54
CA LEU A 308 -11.78 -1.29 -8.10
C LEU A 308 -12.48 -2.56 -7.60
N ALA A 309 -13.74 -2.79 -8.00
CA ALA A 309 -14.47 -4.01 -7.64
C ALA A 309 -13.79 -5.27 -8.21
N LEU A 310 -13.32 -5.22 -9.47
CA LEU A 310 -12.53 -6.30 -10.07
C LEU A 310 -11.24 -6.58 -9.29
N ASN A 311 -10.49 -5.54 -8.93
CA ASN A 311 -9.28 -5.69 -8.13
C ASN A 311 -9.58 -6.33 -6.77
N ASN A 312 -10.58 -5.82 -6.05
CA ASN A 312 -10.87 -6.30 -4.70
C ASN A 312 -11.47 -7.71 -4.71
N LEU A 313 -12.26 -8.06 -5.72
CA LEU A 313 -12.69 -9.46 -5.91
C LEU A 313 -11.49 -10.38 -6.18
N GLY A 314 -10.47 -9.89 -6.90
CA GLY A 314 -9.19 -10.58 -7.08
C GLY A 314 -8.44 -10.81 -5.75
N VAL A 315 -8.50 -9.85 -4.82
CA VAL A 315 -7.98 -9.99 -3.46
C VAL A 315 -8.74 -11.09 -2.70
N CYS A 316 -10.08 -11.08 -2.73
CA CYS A 316 -10.87 -12.14 -2.10
C CYS A 316 -10.55 -13.53 -2.68
N ALA A 317 -10.37 -13.63 -4.01
CA ALA A 317 -9.95 -14.88 -4.65
C ALA A 317 -8.56 -15.33 -4.19
N ALA A 318 -7.64 -14.41 -3.94
CA ALA A 318 -6.31 -14.69 -3.40
C ALA A 318 -6.39 -15.28 -1.98
N GLU A 319 -7.20 -14.68 -1.12
CA GLU A 319 -7.41 -15.12 0.27
C GLU A 319 -8.04 -16.52 0.33
N LEU A 320 -8.94 -16.82 -0.60
CA LEU A 320 -9.52 -18.16 -0.79
C LEU A 320 -8.61 -19.13 -1.55
N LYS A 321 -7.41 -18.71 -1.95
CA LYS A 321 -6.42 -19.51 -2.70
C LYS A 321 -6.98 -20.07 -4.01
N ILE A 322 -7.69 -19.23 -4.77
CA ILE A 322 -8.22 -19.54 -6.11
C ILE A 322 -7.38 -18.77 -7.16
N PRO A 323 -6.16 -19.24 -7.50
CA PRO A 323 -5.19 -18.46 -8.27
C PRO A 323 -5.66 -18.14 -9.69
N GLU A 324 -6.41 -19.04 -10.34
CA GLU A 324 -6.96 -18.80 -11.67
C GLU A 324 -7.89 -17.57 -11.68
N LYS A 325 -8.81 -17.48 -10.72
CA LYS A 325 -9.72 -16.34 -10.58
C LYS A 325 -9.01 -15.07 -10.15
N GLN A 326 -8.03 -15.19 -9.25
CA GLN A 326 -7.19 -14.05 -8.86
C GLN A 326 -6.52 -13.40 -10.07
N VAL A 327 -5.89 -14.20 -10.95
CA VAL A 327 -5.24 -13.71 -12.17
C VAL A 327 -6.26 -13.08 -13.12
N GLU A 328 -7.35 -13.80 -13.44
CA GLU A 328 -8.39 -13.31 -14.36
C GLU A 328 -8.94 -11.93 -13.91
N LEU A 329 -9.23 -11.78 -12.63
CA LEU A 329 -9.82 -10.55 -12.09
C LEU A 329 -8.83 -9.39 -12.07
N TYR A 330 -7.56 -9.64 -11.72
CA TYR A 330 -6.52 -8.62 -11.82
C TYR A 330 -6.24 -8.22 -13.26
N GLU A 331 -6.23 -9.15 -14.22
CA GLU A 331 -6.08 -8.85 -15.65
C GLU A 331 -7.23 -7.99 -16.16
N ARG A 332 -8.47 -8.32 -15.80
CA ARG A 332 -9.65 -7.52 -16.16
C ARG A 332 -9.60 -6.12 -15.55
N SER A 333 -9.18 -5.99 -14.30
CA SER A 333 -9.01 -4.68 -13.64
C SER A 333 -7.87 -3.87 -14.29
N ALA A 334 -6.73 -4.50 -14.59
CA ALA A 334 -5.60 -3.89 -15.28
C ALA A 334 -5.99 -3.41 -16.69
N ALA A 335 -6.87 -4.13 -17.39
CA ALA A 335 -7.41 -3.71 -18.69
C ALA A 335 -8.27 -2.43 -18.59
N GLN A 336 -8.70 -2.03 -17.39
CA GLN A 336 -9.35 -0.74 -17.11
C GLN A 336 -8.34 0.30 -16.57
N ASN A 337 -7.05 0.14 -16.87
CA ASN A 337 -5.95 1.02 -16.44
C ASN A 337 -5.74 1.12 -14.92
N SER A 338 -6.18 0.12 -14.14
CA SER A 338 -5.91 0.05 -12.70
C SER A 338 -4.44 -0.25 -12.43
N SER A 339 -3.65 0.78 -12.10
CA SER A 339 -2.24 0.64 -11.72
C SER A 339 -2.05 -0.18 -10.44
N LEU A 340 -3.03 -0.16 -9.53
CA LEU A 340 -3.08 -1.05 -8.35
C LEU A 340 -3.18 -2.53 -8.76
N ALA A 341 -4.10 -2.88 -9.66
CA ALA A 341 -4.25 -4.26 -10.10
C ALA A 341 -3.03 -4.75 -10.90
N MET A 342 -2.43 -3.86 -11.71
CA MET A 342 -1.17 -4.15 -12.40
C MET A 342 -0.04 -4.46 -11.41
N ALA A 343 0.09 -3.71 -10.31
CA ALA A 343 1.07 -3.98 -9.26
C ALA A 343 0.81 -5.30 -8.53
N ASN A 344 -0.47 -5.63 -8.26
CA ASN A 344 -0.86 -6.90 -7.64
C ASN A 344 -0.54 -8.10 -8.55
N LEU A 345 -0.86 -7.99 -9.84
CA LEU A 345 -0.56 -9.02 -10.83
C LEU A 345 0.96 -9.20 -11.03
N ALA A 346 1.71 -8.09 -11.12
CA ALA A 346 3.17 -8.14 -11.22
C ALA A 346 3.81 -8.76 -9.97
N THR A 347 3.24 -8.53 -8.78
CA THR A 347 3.70 -9.19 -7.55
C THR A 347 3.54 -10.71 -7.65
N LEU A 348 2.41 -11.20 -8.15
CA LEU A 348 2.18 -12.62 -8.38
C LEU A 348 3.16 -13.20 -9.41
N TYR A 349 3.43 -12.46 -10.49
CA TYR A 349 4.44 -12.85 -11.47
C TYR A 349 5.86 -12.93 -10.89
N ILE A 350 6.25 -11.97 -10.04
CA ILE A 350 7.55 -11.99 -9.35
C ILE A 350 7.68 -13.23 -8.48
N GLN A 351 6.67 -13.52 -7.65
CA GLN A 351 6.65 -14.67 -6.74
C GLN A 351 6.76 -16.01 -7.50
N ASN A 352 6.26 -16.07 -8.73
CA ASN A 352 6.29 -17.27 -9.57
C ASN A 352 7.42 -17.26 -10.63
N GLY A 353 8.33 -16.28 -10.57
CA GLY A 353 9.51 -16.21 -11.44
C GLY A 353 9.26 -15.65 -12.85
N PHE A 354 8.06 -15.17 -13.15
CA PHE A 354 7.71 -14.51 -14.43
C PHE A 354 8.18 -13.04 -14.45
N LEU A 355 9.48 -12.82 -14.20
CA LEU A 355 10.03 -11.47 -13.98
C LEU A 355 9.88 -10.54 -15.20
N ASN A 356 9.94 -11.10 -16.42
CA ASN A 356 9.78 -10.32 -17.65
C ASN A 356 8.33 -9.85 -17.85
N ASP A 357 7.34 -10.67 -17.48
CA ASP A 357 5.94 -10.29 -17.60
C ASP A 357 5.54 -9.31 -16.50
N ALA A 358 6.12 -9.46 -15.29
CA ALA A 358 6.01 -8.46 -14.24
C ALA A 358 6.54 -7.09 -14.69
N GLU A 359 7.71 -7.07 -15.34
CA GLU A 359 8.33 -5.86 -15.87
C GLU A 359 7.44 -5.15 -16.89
N LYS A 360 6.94 -5.87 -17.91
CA LYS A 360 6.04 -5.31 -18.94
C LYS A 360 4.80 -4.66 -18.33
N ILE A 361 4.19 -5.32 -17.34
CA ILE A 361 2.98 -4.79 -16.68
C ILE A 361 3.33 -3.54 -15.84
N LEU A 362 4.46 -3.54 -15.13
CA LEU A 362 4.88 -2.38 -14.33
C LEU A 362 5.31 -1.19 -15.20
N GLU A 363 5.90 -1.43 -16.37
CA GLU A 363 6.20 -0.40 -17.36
C GLU A 363 4.95 0.30 -17.88
N HIS A 364 3.83 -0.41 -17.94
CA HIS A 364 2.53 0.19 -18.22
C HIS A 364 2.00 0.93 -16.98
N ALA A 365 2.02 0.29 -15.82
CA ALA A 365 1.47 0.84 -14.58
C ALA A 365 2.08 2.17 -14.15
N ILE A 366 3.38 2.38 -14.37
CA ILE A 366 4.06 3.63 -14.00
C ILE A 366 3.73 4.80 -14.93
N LYS A 367 3.14 4.52 -16.11
CA LYS A 367 2.76 5.53 -17.11
C LYS A 367 1.30 5.97 -17.00
N THR A 368 0.52 5.39 -16.09
CA THR A 368 -0.85 5.85 -15.84
C THR A 368 -0.83 7.26 -15.25
N GLU A 369 -1.93 8.00 -15.38
CA GLU A 369 -2.05 9.39 -14.90
C GLU A 369 -1.76 9.52 -13.40
N ASP A 370 -2.27 8.59 -12.59
CA ASP A 370 -2.02 8.49 -11.15
C ASP A 370 -1.61 7.06 -10.77
N PRO A 371 -0.31 6.70 -10.86
CA PRO A 371 0.17 5.38 -10.50
C PRO A 371 0.03 5.14 -9.00
N HIS A 372 -0.67 4.07 -8.61
CA HIS A 372 -0.80 3.69 -7.22
C HIS A 372 0.57 3.42 -6.58
N LYS A 373 0.76 3.84 -5.33
CA LYS A 373 2.04 3.70 -4.57
C LYS A 373 2.66 2.28 -4.62
N ASN A 374 1.83 1.24 -4.73
CA ASN A 374 2.30 -0.15 -4.82
C ASN A 374 3.13 -0.41 -6.08
N VAL A 375 2.95 0.33 -7.18
CA VAL A 375 3.75 0.19 -8.41
C VAL A 375 5.24 0.38 -8.10
N GLY A 376 5.60 1.43 -7.34
CA GLY A 376 6.98 1.69 -6.93
C GLY A 376 7.55 0.58 -6.03
N ASN A 377 6.76 0.12 -5.07
CA ASN A 377 7.16 -0.99 -4.19
C ASN A 377 7.40 -2.28 -4.98
N THR A 378 6.53 -2.60 -5.94
CA THR A 378 6.66 -3.81 -6.76
C THR A 378 7.83 -3.71 -7.74
N LEU A 379 8.13 -2.53 -8.30
CA LEU A 379 9.34 -2.29 -9.11
C LEU A 379 10.62 -2.53 -8.31
N PHE A 380 10.67 -2.07 -7.06
CA PHE A 380 11.80 -2.33 -6.17
C PHE A 380 11.97 -3.83 -5.91
N SER A 381 10.87 -4.53 -5.59
CA SER A 381 10.85 -6.00 -5.42
C SER A 381 11.32 -6.74 -6.67
N LEU A 382 10.91 -6.32 -7.86
CA LEU A 382 11.36 -6.90 -9.13
C LEU A 382 12.89 -6.79 -9.30
N LYS A 383 13.44 -5.59 -9.06
CA LYS A 383 14.88 -5.34 -9.16
C LYS A 383 15.67 -6.21 -8.19
N ASN A 384 15.22 -6.31 -6.94
CA ASN A 384 15.86 -7.14 -5.93
C ASN A 384 15.81 -8.62 -6.31
N SER A 385 14.64 -9.12 -6.73
CA SER A 385 14.49 -10.51 -7.18
C SER A 385 15.43 -10.86 -8.34
N ARG A 386 15.58 -9.96 -9.34
CA ARG A 386 16.55 -10.13 -10.44
C ARG A 386 17.99 -10.19 -9.92
N ALA A 387 18.38 -9.26 -9.05
CA ALA A 387 19.74 -9.19 -8.51
C ALA A 387 20.08 -10.42 -7.67
N GLU A 388 19.16 -10.86 -6.81
CA GLU A 388 19.31 -12.08 -5.99
C GLU A 388 19.45 -13.33 -6.85
N ASN A 389 18.58 -13.48 -7.87
CA ASN A 389 18.63 -14.62 -8.79
C ASN A 389 19.96 -14.66 -9.59
N GLU A 390 20.41 -13.51 -10.09
CA GLU A 390 21.68 -13.41 -10.82
C GLU A 390 22.87 -13.73 -9.91
N GLN A 391 22.89 -13.20 -8.69
CA GLN A 391 23.95 -13.47 -7.73
C GLN A 391 23.98 -14.94 -7.31
N LYS A 392 22.80 -15.54 -7.07
CA LYS A 392 22.66 -16.96 -6.78
C LYS A 392 23.20 -17.79 -7.94
N TRP A 393 22.83 -17.46 -9.18
CA TRP A 393 23.32 -18.16 -10.37
C TRP A 393 24.84 -18.04 -10.56
N LYS A 394 25.41 -16.84 -10.38
CA LYS A 394 26.87 -16.63 -10.41
C LYS A 394 27.60 -17.47 -9.37
N ASN A 395 27.08 -17.53 -8.14
CA ASN A 395 27.63 -18.36 -7.07
C ASN A 395 27.54 -19.85 -7.41
N THR A 396 26.39 -20.30 -7.91
CA THR A 396 26.20 -21.68 -8.39
C THR A 396 27.20 -22.02 -9.48
N LEU A 397 27.35 -21.17 -10.52
CA LEU A 397 28.33 -21.39 -11.58
C LEU A 397 29.76 -21.46 -11.07
N LYS A 398 30.15 -20.60 -10.12
CA LYS A 398 31.47 -20.63 -9.49
C LYS A 398 31.70 -21.97 -8.77
N HIS A 399 30.72 -22.41 -7.99
CA HIS A 399 30.79 -23.68 -7.28
C HIS A 399 30.86 -24.86 -8.27
N SER A 400 29.98 -24.90 -9.28
CA SER A 400 29.96 -25.94 -10.30
C SER A 400 31.28 -26.05 -11.07
N ARG A 401 31.91 -24.91 -11.44
CA ARG A 401 33.23 -24.90 -12.10
C ARG A 401 34.33 -25.47 -11.20
N ASN A 402 34.31 -25.13 -9.91
CA ASN A 402 35.27 -25.64 -8.95
C ASN A 402 35.15 -27.17 -8.78
N LEU A 403 33.91 -27.66 -8.58
CA LEU A 403 33.64 -29.10 -8.49
C LEU A 403 34.06 -29.83 -9.77
N GLN A 404 33.74 -29.29 -10.96
CA GLN A 404 34.16 -29.88 -12.23
C GLN A 404 35.68 -30.01 -12.32
N ARG A 405 36.44 -28.99 -11.91
CA ARG A 405 37.91 -29.04 -11.90
C ARG A 405 38.42 -30.16 -10.97
N LYS A 406 37.88 -30.25 -9.76
CA LYS A 406 38.26 -31.29 -8.78
C LYS A 406 37.93 -32.69 -9.26
N ILE A 407 36.75 -32.89 -9.85
CA ILE A 407 36.34 -34.18 -10.41
C ILE A 407 37.26 -34.59 -11.57
N ARG A 408 37.73 -33.66 -12.41
CA ARG A 408 38.71 -33.98 -13.47
C ARG A 408 40.05 -34.46 -12.90
N LEU A 409 40.57 -33.78 -11.88
CA LEU A 409 41.82 -34.19 -11.19
C LEU A 409 41.66 -35.51 -10.45
N TYR A 410 40.53 -35.69 -9.78
CA TYR A 410 40.16 -36.96 -9.16
C TYR A 410 40.11 -38.09 -10.20
N GLY A 411 39.49 -37.86 -11.37
CA GLY A 411 39.42 -38.83 -12.45
C GLY A 411 40.81 -39.23 -12.98
N GLU A 412 41.69 -38.26 -13.18
CA GLU A 412 43.09 -38.54 -13.56
C GLU A 412 43.79 -39.44 -12.53
N ALA A 413 43.67 -39.11 -11.24
CA ALA A 413 44.23 -39.92 -10.15
C ALA A 413 43.56 -41.31 -10.05
N TYR A 414 42.26 -41.40 -10.29
CA TYR A 414 41.48 -42.64 -10.20
C TYR A 414 42.00 -43.68 -11.19
N PHE A 415 42.36 -43.26 -12.42
CA PHE A 415 42.85 -44.16 -13.46
C PHE A 415 44.39 -44.31 -13.49
N THR A 416 45.13 -43.52 -12.72
CA THR A 416 46.60 -43.58 -12.65
C THR A 416 47.08 -44.64 -11.67
N LYS A 417 47.69 -45.72 -12.18
CA LYS A 417 48.22 -46.80 -11.32
C LYS A 417 49.36 -46.34 -10.41
N ILE A 418 49.39 -46.85 -9.19
CA ILE A 418 50.51 -46.71 -8.24
C ILE A 418 51.64 -47.64 -8.71
N LYS A 419 52.88 -47.14 -8.75
CA LYS A 419 54.04 -47.85 -9.33
C LYS A 419 54.94 -48.57 -8.31
N VAL A 420 55.06 -48.06 -7.08
CA VAL A 420 56.05 -48.58 -6.11
C VAL A 420 55.43 -48.66 -4.71
N THR A 421 55.49 -47.60 -3.92
CA THR A 421 54.89 -47.50 -2.58
C THR A 421 53.52 -46.84 -2.67
N ASP A 422 52.60 -47.27 -1.80
CA ASP A 422 51.27 -46.65 -1.70
C ASP A 422 51.39 -45.31 -0.96
N PRO A 423 51.20 -44.16 -1.65
CA PRO A 423 51.42 -42.84 -1.04
C PRO A 423 50.40 -42.53 0.06
N TRP A 424 49.28 -43.27 0.12
CA TRP A 424 48.33 -43.12 1.22
C TRP A 424 48.95 -43.45 2.59
N LEU A 425 49.96 -44.31 2.63
CA LEU A 425 50.61 -44.75 3.88
C LEU A 425 51.68 -43.77 4.40
N ASP A 426 51.98 -42.71 3.66
CA ASP A 426 52.86 -41.64 4.12
C ASP A 426 52.20 -40.84 5.26
N ALA A 427 53.02 -40.08 6.01
CA ALA A 427 52.49 -39.11 6.96
C ALA A 427 52.02 -37.86 6.20
N TRP A 428 50.81 -37.41 6.50
CA TRP A 428 50.22 -36.22 5.91
C TRP A 428 49.95 -35.18 6.98
N GLU A 429 49.95 -33.91 6.65
CA GLU A 429 49.71 -32.83 7.60
C GLU A 429 48.55 -31.96 7.13
N THR A 430 47.64 -31.59 8.04
CA THR A 430 46.59 -30.60 7.78
C THR A 430 47.18 -29.19 7.66
N GLN A 431 46.37 -28.21 7.26
CA GLN A 431 46.80 -26.81 7.23
C GLN A 431 47.06 -26.26 8.65
N GLU A 432 46.39 -26.82 9.65
CA GLU A 432 46.48 -26.46 11.07
C GLU A 432 47.56 -27.27 11.82
N GLY A 433 48.31 -28.13 11.12
CA GLY A 433 49.48 -28.82 11.65
C GLY A 433 49.21 -30.17 12.34
N GLN A 434 48.02 -30.73 12.19
CA GLN A 434 47.75 -32.10 12.68
C GLN A 434 48.30 -33.13 11.70
N ILE A 435 49.01 -34.12 12.23
CA ILE A 435 49.51 -35.24 11.44
C ILE A 435 48.39 -36.27 11.27
N ILE A 436 48.07 -36.55 10.01
CA ILE A 436 47.10 -37.53 9.54
C ILE A 436 47.87 -38.73 8.99
N GLN A 437 47.63 -39.89 9.58
CA GLN A 437 48.21 -41.14 9.12
C GLN A 437 47.06 -42.09 8.74
N PHE A 438 47.09 -42.62 7.51
CA PHE A 438 46.09 -43.56 7.05
C PHE A 438 46.54 -44.99 7.25
N THR A 439 45.59 -45.85 7.63
CA THR A 439 45.76 -47.30 7.67
C THR A 439 44.93 -47.92 6.56
N ILE A 440 45.53 -48.82 5.77
CA ILE A 440 44.84 -49.55 4.70
C ILE A 440 44.89 -51.06 4.96
N HIS A 441 43.72 -51.71 5.00
CA HIS A 441 43.60 -53.16 5.06
C HIS A 441 42.47 -53.66 4.15
N ASN A 442 42.76 -54.56 3.22
CA ASN A 442 41.80 -55.05 2.21
C ASN A 442 41.05 -53.91 1.49
N GLN A 443 41.78 -52.90 1.01
CA GLN A 443 41.27 -51.67 0.35
C GLN A 443 40.39 -50.76 1.22
N LYS A 444 40.16 -51.10 2.50
CA LYS A 444 39.51 -50.20 3.46
C LYS A 444 40.55 -49.25 4.02
N ILE A 445 40.27 -47.96 3.94
CA ILE A 445 41.12 -46.88 4.45
C ILE A 445 40.47 -46.23 5.65
N THR A 446 41.26 -45.98 6.68
CA THR A 446 40.81 -45.30 7.90
C THR A 446 41.86 -44.34 8.42
N SER A 447 41.44 -43.21 8.98
CA SER A 447 42.28 -42.33 9.79
C SER A 447 41.46 -41.64 10.86
N THR A 448 42.07 -41.41 12.02
CA THR A 448 41.47 -40.68 13.14
C THR A 448 42.48 -39.70 13.71
N TRP A 449 42.05 -38.48 14.00
CA TRP A 449 42.86 -37.48 14.69
C TRP A 449 41.99 -36.62 15.60
N THR A 450 42.63 -35.82 16.44
CA THR A 450 41.95 -34.86 17.30
C THR A 450 42.36 -33.44 16.96
N SER A 451 41.44 -32.50 17.18
CA SER A 451 41.71 -31.07 17.08
C SER A 451 41.21 -30.34 18.32
N ASN A 452 41.77 -29.17 18.58
CA ASN A 452 41.27 -28.23 19.57
C ASN A 452 40.83 -26.97 18.82
N GLU A 453 39.54 -26.64 18.86
CA GLU A 453 38.98 -25.51 18.13
C GLU A 453 38.14 -24.63 19.06
N LEU A 454 38.21 -23.32 18.82
CA LEU A 454 37.40 -22.35 19.52
C LEU A 454 35.96 -22.37 18.96
N ALA A 455 34.99 -22.74 19.78
CA ALA A 455 33.59 -22.78 19.40
C ALA A 455 32.71 -22.16 20.51
N PHE A 456 32.01 -21.08 20.18
CA PHE A 456 31.19 -20.32 21.13
C PHE A 456 31.97 -19.79 22.34
N GLY A 457 33.21 -19.33 22.13
CA GLY A 457 34.04 -18.73 23.18
C GLY A 457 34.74 -19.73 24.11
N GLU A 458 34.58 -21.04 23.90
CA GLU A 458 35.28 -22.10 24.64
C GLU A 458 36.11 -22.97 23.68
N ASN A 459 37.29 -23.38 24.13
CA ASN A 459 38.10 -24.38 23.42
C ASN A 459 37.48 -25.76 23.59
N LYS A 460 37.12 -26.39 22.47
CA LYS A 460 36.53 -27.74 22.43
C LYS A 460 37.45 -28.70 21.70
N ASN A 461 37.55 -29.91 22.24
CA ASN A 461 38.25 -31.01 21.58
C ASN A 461 37.28 -31.75 20.67
N PHE A 462 37.70 -32.01 19.43
CA PHE A 462 36.95 -32.81 18.47
C PHE A 462 37.74 -34.04 18.07
N GLU A 463 37.03 -35.14 17.89
CA GLU A 463 37.53 -36.33 17.21
C GLU A 463 37.04 -36.28 15.76
N HIS A 464 37.98 -36.50 14.86
CA HIS A 464 37.76 -36.55 13.42
C HIS A 464 38.03 -37.96 12.95
N THR A 465 37.16 -38.49 12.09
CA THR A 465 37.32 -39.83 11.52
C THR A 465 37.09 -39.78 10.03
N LEU A 466 37.97 -40.39 9.27
CA LEU A 466 37.81 -40.72 7.86
C LEU A 466 37.75 -42.23 7.71
N THR A 467 36.71 -42.75 7.08
CA THR A 467 36.60 -44.20 6.77
C THR A 467 36.11 -44.40 5.35
N GLY A 468 36.62 -45.39 4.64
CA GLY A 468 36.18 -45.61 3.27
C GLY A 468 36.95 -46.65 2.50
N THR A 469 37.01 -46.49 1.19
CA THR A 469 37.71 -47.41 0.28
C THR A 469 38.64 -46.66 -0.67
N THR A 470 39.79 -47.26 -0.97
CA THR A 470 40.76 -46.72 -1.93
C THR A 470 40.64 -47.38 -3.30
N HIS A 471 41.00 -46.62 -4.34
CA HIS A 471 41.21 -47.12 -5.69
C HIS A 471 42.34 -46.32 -6.34
N ASN A 472 43.46 -46.98 -6.67
CA ASN A 472 44.66 -46.32 -7.14
C ASN A 472 45.00 -45.10 -6.26
N LYS A 473 45.25 -43.92 -6.85
CA LYS A 473 45.57 -42.69 -6.14
C LYS A 473 44.33 -41.95 -5.57
N THR A 474 43.20 -42.62 -5.41
CA THR A 474 41.96 -42.00 -4.92
C THR A 474 41.31 -42.77 -3.77
N ALA A 475 40.43 -42.09 -3.03
CA ALA A 475 39.56 -42.71 -2.04
C ALA A 475 38.15 -42.13 -2.08
N THR A 476 37.18 -42.94 -1.71
CA THR A 476 35.82 -42.51 -1.34
C THR A 476 35.69 -42.64 0.16
N LEU A 477 35.43 -41.53 0.87
CA LEU A 477 35.54 -41.43 2.31
C LEU A 477 34.25 -40.91 2.92
N LYS A 478 33.89 -41.45 4.07
CA LYS A 478 32.93 -40.89 5.00
C LYS A 478 33.70 -40.17 6.11
N TYR A 479 33.45 -38.88 6.25
CA TYR A 479 34.03 -38.03 7.29
C TYR A 479 33.04 -37.82 8.42
N THR A 480 33.49 -37.98 9.66
CA THR A 480 32.73 -37.57 10.83
C THR A 480 33.56 -36.70 11.77
N LYS A 481 32.95 -35.64 12.29
CA LYS A 481 33.49 -34.81 13.37
C LYS A 481 32.57 -34.88 14.57
N LYS A 482 33.11 -35.28 15.72
CA LYS A 482 32.36 -35.43 16.98
C LYS A 482 33.05 -34.69 18.10
N THR A 483 32.26 -34.09 18.98
CA THR A 483 32.80 -33.41 20.17
C THR A 483 33.22 -34.46 21.21
N LEU A 484 34.42 -34.31 21.79
CA LEU A 484 34.97 -35.21 22.82
C LEU A 484 34.59 -34.83 24.27
N THR A 485 33.90 -33.70 24.48
CA THR A 485 33.51 -33.24 25.82
C THR A 485 32.29 -33.98 26.38
N ALA A 486 32.26 -34.15 27.70
CA ALA A 486 31.08 -34.63 28.43
C ALA A 486 29.90 -33.63 28.30
N ARG A 487 28.67 -34.16 28.34
CA ARG A 487 27.36 -33.50 28.14
C ARG A 487 27.38 -31.95 28.17
N PRO A 488 26.86 -31.26 27.12
CA PRO A 488 26.85 -29.81 27.06
C PRO A 488 26.04 -29.22 28.24
N LYS A 489 26.55 -28.14 28.85
CA LYS A 489 25.89 -27.43 29.96
C LYS A 489 24.60 -26.71 29.54
N SER A 490 24.37 -26.53 28.24
CA SER A 490 23.21 -25.84 27.64
C SER A 490 23.00 -26.27 26.18
N LEU A 491 21.76 -26.18 25.69
CA LEU A 491 21.41 -26.39 24.27
C LEU A 491 22.12 -25.40 23.34
N LEU A 492 22.45 -24.19 23.81
CA LEU A 492 23.20 -23.19 23.05
C LEU A 492 24.66 -23.58 22.80
N ASN A 493 25.20 -24.51 23.58
CA ASN A 493 26.59 -25.00 23.46
C ASN A 493 26.70 -26.31 22.67
N LEU A 494 25.62 -26.78 22.04
CA LEU A 494 25.64 -27.94 21.16
C LEU A 494 26.35 -27.59 19.85
N THR A 495 27.55 -28.16 19.66
CA THR A 495 28.19 -28.17 18.34
C THR A 495 27.62 -29.36 17.57
N PRO A 496 26.96 -29.15 16.41
CA PRO A 496 26.44 -30.25 15.63
C PRO A 496 27.58 -31.16 15.17
N ASN A 497 27.36 -32.48 15.24
CA ASN A 497 28.26 -33.43 14.62
C ASN A 497 28.24 -33.21 13.10
N VAL A 498 29.41 -33.27 12.47
CA VAL A 498 29.51 -33.23 11.01
C VAL A 498 29.56 -34.65 10.50
N ASP A 499 28.77 -34.95 9.46
CA ASP A 499 28.80 -36.19 8.69
C ASP A 499 28.78 -35.82 7.21
N SER A 500 29.80 -36.22 6.45
CA SER A 500 29.96 -35.82 5.05
C SER A 500 30.61 -36.92 4.19
N ASP A 501 30.09 -37.07 2.97
CA ASP A 501 30.68 -37.97 1.97
C ASP A 501 31.70 -37.20 1.09
N LEU A 502 32.95 -37.62 1.18
CA LEU A 502 34.09 -37.00 0.51
C LEU A 502 34.67 -37.90 -0.58
N LEU A 503 35.19 -37.26 -1.62
CA LEU A 503 36.13 -37.83 -2.56
C LEU A 503 37.51 -37.31 -2.22
N ALA A 504 38.51 -38.18 -2.36
CA ALA A 504 39.90 -37.81 -2.13
C ALA A 504 40.80 -38.26 -3.27
N TYR A 505 41.79 -37.44 -3.64
CA TYR A 505 42.84 -37.84 -4.56
C TYR A 505 44.22 -37.35 -4.11
N ILE A 506 45.23 -38.17 -4.38
CA ILE A 506 46.63 -37.79 -4.28
C ILE A 506 47.03 -37.09 -5.59
N SER A 507 47.66 -35.93 -5.46
CA SER A 507 48.22 -35.14 -6.58
C SER A 507 49.29 -35.91 -7.36
N ILE A 508 49.56 -35.47 -8.59
CA ILE A 508 50.46 -36.18 -9.53
C ILE A 508 51.88 -36.30 -8.99
N ASP A 509 52.37 -35.26 -8.33
CA ASP A 509 53.68 -35.17 -7.67
C ASP A 509 53.75 -35.92 -6.34
N ASN A 510 52.63 -36.51 -5.88
CA ASN A 510 52.46 -37.16 -4.59
C ASN A 510 52.73 -36.25 -3.38
N GLN A 511 52.58 -34.93 -3.51
CA GLN A 511 52.87 -33.99 -2.41
C GLN A 511 51.63 -33.54 -1.64
N LYS A 512 50.44 -33.75 -2.20
CA LYS A 512 49.16 -33.28 -1.63
C LYS A 512 48.06 -34.31 -1.75
N ILE A 513 47.21 -34.42 -0.73
CA ILE A 513 45.90 -35.06 -0.80
C ILE A 513 44.82 -34.00 -0.74
N HIS A 514 43.95 -33.99 -1.75
CA HIS A 514 42.76 -33.14 -1.76
C HIS A 514 41.56 -33.98 -1.39
N LEU A 515 40.80 -33.55 -0.37
CA LEU A 515 39.52 -34.12 0.01
C LEU A 515 38.42 -33.07 -0.22
N PHE A 516 37.36 -33.45 -0.90
CA PHE A 516 36.27 -32.54 -1.26
C PHE A 516 34.92 -33.28 -1.33
N PRO A 517 33.79 -32.60 -1.13
CA PRO A 517 32.50 -33.28 -1.08
C PRO A 517 32.04 -33.77 -2.44
N ARG A 518 31.43 -34.96 -2.44
CA ARG A 518 31.00 -35.65 -3.66
C ARG A 518 29.96 -34.85 -4.46
N ASN A 519 29.05 -34.16 -3.77
CA ASN A 519 27.88 -33.51 -4.39
C ASN A 519 27.97 -31.97 -4.42
N GLY A 520 29.12 -31.37 -4.07
CA GLY A 520 29.25 -29.91 -4.05
C GLY A 520 28.34 -29.20 -3.03
N LYS A 521 27.99 -29.88 -1.94
CA LYS A 521 27.36 -29.22 -0.80
C LYS A 521 28.40 -28.39 -0.05
N ASN A 522 27.96 -27.50 0.85
CA ASN A 522 28.82 -26.75 1.78
C ASN A 522 29.38 -27.67 2.88
N ASP A 523 29.91 -28.80 2.47
CA ASP A 523 30.57 -29.81 3.30
C ASP A 523 32.08 -29.47 3.37
N PRO A 524 32.78 -29.94 4.41
CA PRO A 524 34.18 -29.60 4.63
C PRO A 524 35.08 -30.10 3.49
N GLU A 525 36.07 -29.28 3.16
CA GLU A 525 37.16 -29.63 2.25
C GLU A 525 38.46 -29.66 3.04
N PHE A 526 39.35 -30.59 2.68
CA PHE A 526 40.65 -30.71 3.33
C PHE A 526 41.75 -30.72 2.28
N LEU A 527 42.86 -30.06 2.62
CA LEU A 527 44.12 -30.17 1.92
C LEU A 527 45.14 -30.75 2.89
N LEU A 528 45.64 -31.94 2.59
CA LEU A 528 46.75 -32.53 3.32
C LEU A 528 48.02 -32.39 2.52
N VAL A 529 49.13 -32.06 3.16
CA VAL A 529 50.45 -31.86 2.54
C VAL A 529 51.47 -32.82 3.13
N ASN A 530 52.48 -33.20 2.36
CA ASN A 530 53.58 -34.00 2.88
C ASN A 530 54.48 -33.13 3.79
N PRO A 531 54.66 -33.47 5.08
CA PRO A 531 55.40 -32.65 6.04
C PRO A 531 56.90 -32.57 5.74
N GLN A 532 57.46 -33.50 4.94
CA GLN A 532 58.88 -33.47 4.58
C GLN A 532 59.24 -32.39 3.54
N ASP A 533 58.26 -31.72 2.94
CA ASP A 533 58.47 -30.72 1.88
C ASP A 533 58.31 -29.25 2.38
N ARG A 534 58.06 -29.04 3.69
CA ARG A 534 58.00 -27.67 4.27
C ARG A 534 59.34 -26.93 4.25
N GLU A 535 60.47 -27.63 4.08
CA GLU A 535 61.80 -27.01 4.02
C GLU A 535 62.14 -26.40 2.64
N ILE A 536 61.28 -26.52 1.64
CA ILE A 536 61.53 -25.97 0.29
C ILE A 536 60.30 -25.22 -0.23
N LYS A 537 59.99 -24.06 0.35
CA LYS A 537 59.36 -22.87 -0.29
C LYS A 537 58.85 -21.90 0.78
N ALA A 538 59.75 -21.03 1.25
CA ALA A 538 59.40 -19.81 1.98
C ALA A 538 59.41 -18.54 1.08
N ASP A 539 59.67 -18.67 -0.22
CA ASP A 539 59.95 -17.52 -1.10
C ASP A 539 58.85 -17.19 -2.14
N ASP A 540 57.68 -17.82 -2.10
CA ASP A 540 56.55 -17.42 -2.96
C ASP A 540 55.23 -17.36 -2.15
N LEU A 541 55.03 -16.24 -1.44
CA LEU A 541 53.74 -15.79 -0.91
C LEU A 541 53.46 -14.36 -1.38
#